data_AF-A0A084FZC7-F1
#
_entry.id   AF-A0A084FZC7-F1
#
_cell.length_a   1.000
_cell.length_b   1.000
_cell.length_c   1.000
_cell.angle_alpha   90.00
_cell.angle_beta   90.00
_cell.angle_gamma   90.00
#
_symmetry.space_group_name_H-M   'P 1'
#
loop_
_entity.id
_entity.type
_entity.pdbx_description
1 polymer ?
#
loop_
_entity_poly.entity_id
_entity_poly.type
_entity_poly.pdbx_seq_one_letter_code
_entity_poly.pdbx_strand_id
1 'polypeptide(L)'
;MATVKTPIASPVASAKIPPPAELTAAEQTKYDWLLAQVKAWTEIKVESATAKNKGGPITDDERMWLTRECLIRYLRATKWEEKESEKRLHDTLAWRREFGADDLTANYISPENETGKQTLLGYDMEGRPCHYLSPGRQNTEPSHRQVEHLVYMVERVIDIMPAGQEMLCLMINFKQSKTRKYTHPSLSMARECLNILQMHYPERLGRALIVNVPWVVWGFFKLITPFIDPRTREKLKFNEDMTQFVPAEQLWTEYQAQGKLDFDYDHSEYWPALSKLCDEKRRERKERWIAGGKLVGESEIYLWGGEGSSISASTGHAVAAVSEGSEKAEIAPEQLKMENLKIEEKEVEAAKEENALPAEVKVAA
;
A
#
# COMPACT_ATOMS: atom_id res chain seq x y z
N MET A 1 0.27 -8.87 -31.31
CA MET A 1 0.57 -9.79 -30.19
C MET A 1 -0.75 -10.44 -29.77
N ALA A 2 -0.72 -11.60 -29.12
CA ALA A 2 -1.95 -12.18 -28.56
C ALA A 2 -2.44 -11.31 -27.40
N THR A 3 -3.76 -11.17 -27.27
CA THR A 3 -4.39 -10.48 -26.15
C THR A 3 -4.07 -11.20 -24.85
N VAL A 4 -3.57 -10.47 -23.86
CA VAL A 4 -3.20 -10.97 -22.53
C VAL A 4 -4.43 -10.89 -21.62
N LYS A 5 -4.66 -11.93 -20.81
CA LYS A 5 -5.78 -11.97 -19.85
C LYS A 5 -5.35 -12.18 -18.39
N THR A 6 -4.07 -12.47 -18.16
CA THR A 6 -3.51 -12.77 -16.82
C THR A 6 -2.47 -11.74 -16.41
N PRO A 7 -2.14 -11.61 -15.11
CA PRO A 7 -1.06 -10.73 -14.67
C PRO A 7 0.29 -11.05 -15.33
N ILE A 8 1.11 -10.02 -15.51
CA ILE A 8 2.52 -10.17 -15.86
C ILE A 8 3.29 -10.46 -14.57
N ALA A 9 4.06 -11.54 -14.52
CA ALA A 9 4.68 -12.03 -13.29
C ALA A 9 6.01 -11.35 -12.94
N SER A 10 6.62 -10.58 -13.86
CA SER A 10 7.94 -9.97 -13.64
C SER A 10 8.14 -8.69 -14.48
N PRO A 11 8.98 -7.75 -14.00
CA PRO A 11 9.36 -6.58 -14.77
C PRO A 11 10.17 -6.97 -16.02
N VAL A 12 10.26 -6.05 -16.98
CA VAL A 12 11.14 -6.23 -18.14
C VAL A 12 12.61 -6.26 -17.70
N ALA A 13 13.46 -6.96 -18.46
CA ALA A 13 14.89 -7.04 -18.16
C ALA A 13 15.61 -5.68 -18.15
N SER A 14 15.06 -4.68 -18.84
CA SER A 14 15.59 -3.31 -18.85
C SER A 14 15.18 -2.47 -17.64
N ALA A 15 14.23 -2.93 -16.82
CA ALA A 15 13.81 -2.23 -15.62
C ALA A 15 14.95 -2.24 -14.59
N LYS A 16 15.18 -1.10 -13.94
CA LYS A 16 16.26 -0.91 -12.97
C LYS A 16 15.67 -0.58 -11.62
N ILE A 17 15.59 -1.58 -10.74
CA ILE A 17 15.19 -1.38 -9.36
C ILE A 17 16.31 -0.57 -8.68
N PRO A 18 16.03 0.66 -8.19
CA PRO A 18 17.04 1.44 -7.50
C PRO A 18 17.54 0.69 -6.25
N PRO A 19 18.84 0.74 -5.92
CA PRO A 19 19.31 0.15 -4.69
C PRO A 19 18.64 0.84 -3.48
N PRO A 20 18.40 0.11 -2.38
CA PRO A 20 17.91 0.72 -1.15
C PRO A 20 18.84 1.84 -0.69
N ALA A 21 18.28 2.92 -0.16
CA ALA A 21 19.08 3.98 0.45
C ALA A 21 19.89 3.41 1.63
N GLU A 22 21.19 3.71 1.67
CA GLU A 22 22.05 3.35 2.79
C GLU A 22 21.63 4.15 4.02
N LEU A 23 21.61 3.48 5.18
CA LEU A 23 21.34 4.15 6.44
C LEU A 23 22.58 4.90 6.90
N THR A 24 22.41 6.16 7.30
CA THR A 24 23.44 6.86 8.08
C THR A 24 23.67 6.15 9.42
N ALA A 25 24.80 6.42 10.09
CA ALA A 25 25.08 5.82 11.40
C ALA A 25 23.98 6.11 12.46
N ALA A 26 23.40 7.31 12.42
CA ALA A 26 22.29 7.68 13.29
C ALA A 26 21.01 6.89 12.96
N GLU A 27 20.69 6.75 11.68
CA GLU A 27 19.54 5.96 11.21
C GLU A 27 19.71 4.47 11.54
N GLN A 28 20.92 3.93 11.38
CA GLN A 28 21.25 2.55 11.75
C GLN A 28 21.04 2.31 13.25
N THR A 29 21.48 3.25 14.10
CA THR A 29 21.27 3.16 15.56
C THR A 29 19.79 3.09 15.91
N LYS A 30 18.96 3.92 15.27
CA LYS A 30 17.50 3.93 15.46
C LYS A 30 16.82 2.66 14.95
N TYR A 31 17.28 2.13 13.82
CA TYR A 31 16.85 0.84 13.31
C TYR A 31 17.18 -0.29 14.29
N ASP A 32 18.40 -0.34 14.81
CA ASP A 32 18.84 -1.37 15.75
C ASP A 32 18.04 -1.32 17.05
N TRP A 33 17.75 -0.11 17.56
CA TRP A 33 16.86 0.08 18.70
C TRP A 33 15.46 -0.47 18.44
N LEU A 34 14.85 -0.11 17.31
CA LEU A 34 13.50 -0.54 16.97
C LEU A 34 13.42 -2.05 16.76
N LEU A 35 14.41 -2.63 16.07
CA LEU A 35 14.52 -4.07 15.88
C LEU A 35 14.62 -4.80 17.23
N ALA A 36 15.36 -4.25 18.19
CA ALA A 36 15.46 -4.83 19.54
C ALA A 36 14.12 -4.80 20.27
N GLN A 37 13.36 -3.68 20.19
CA GLN A 37 12.03 -3.60 20.80
C GLN A 37 11.06 -4.62 20.21
N VAL A 38 10.98 -4.67 18.87
CA VAL A 38 10.06 -5.55 18.15
C VAL A 38 10.40 -7.03 18.37
N LYS A 39 11.69 -7.38 18.50
CA LYS A 39 12.11 -8.75 18.88
C LYS A 39 11.67 -9.15 20.29
N ALA A 40 11.55 -8.18 21.20
CA ALA A 40 11.11 -8.42 22.57
C ALA A 40 9.58 -8.53 22.71
N TRP A 41 8.81 -8.22 21.67
CA TRP A 41 7.35 -8.35 21.70
C TRP A 41 6.93 -9.82 21.85
N THR A 42 6.05 -10.05 22.83
CA THR A 42 5.42 -11.35 23.07
C THR A 42 3.95 -11.37 22.68
N GLU A 43 3.30 -10.21 22.70
CA GLU A 43 1.86 -10.03 22.47
C GLU A 43 1.58 -8.76 21.67
N ILE A 44 0.51 -8.80 20.88
CA ILE A 44 -0.08 -7.62 20.26
C ILE A 44 -1.35 -7.27 21.03
N LYS A 45 -1.39 -6.03 21.52
CA LYS A 45 -2.54 -5.49 22.24
C LYS A 45 -3.53 -4.88 21.25
N VAL A 46 -4.81 -5.16 21.46
CA VAL A 46 -5.90 -4.63 20.65
C VAL A 46 -6.77 -3.81 21.60
N GLU A 47 -6.74 -2.49 21.44
CA GLU A 47 -7.41 -1.56 22.37
C GLU A 47 -8.91 -1.38 22.06
N SER A 48 -9.37 -1.79 20.88
CA SER A 48 -10.78 -1.65 20.48
C SER A 48 -11.73 -2.39 21.41
N ALA A 49 -12.74 -1.67 21.90
CA ALA A 49 -13.77 -2.20 22.78
C ALA A 49 -14.60 -3.32 22.11
N THR A 50 -14.73 -3.32 20.79
CA THR A 50 -15.49 -4.31 20.02
C THR A 50 -14.64 -5.51 19.57
N ALA A 51 -13.31 -5.43 19.71
CA ALA A 51 -12.37 -6.46 19.27
C ALA A 51 -11.42 -6.95 20.38
N LYS A 52 -11.76 -6.76 21.67
CA LYS A 52 -10.91 -7.13 22.82
C LYS A 52 -10.36 -8.57 22.78
N ASN A 53 -11.09 -9.50 22.16
CA ASN A 53 -10.66 -10.91 22.05
C ASN A 53 -9.68 -11.18 20.90
N LYS A 54 -9.31 -10.16 20.12
CA LYS A 54 -8.34 -10.27 19.01
C LYS A 54 -6.91 -9.92 19.43
N GLY A 55 -6.70 -9.44 20.66
CA GLY A 55 -5.35 -9.36 21.24
C GLY A 55 -4.78 -10.74 21.56
N GLY A 56 -3.48 -10.82 21.82
CA GLY A 56 -2.83 -12.07 22.22
C GLY A 56 -1.43 -12.26 21.66
N PRO A 57 -0.85 -13.46 21.81
CA PRO A 57 0.53 -13.74 21.42
C PRO A 57 0.83 -13.35 19.98
N ILE A 58 2.05 -12.86 19.74
CA ILE A 58 2.52 -12.62 18.37
C ILE A 58 2.69 -13.95 17.63
N THR A 59 2.17 -14.02 16.41
CA THR A 59 2.17 -15.19 15.54
C THR A 59 3.41 -15.24 14.65
N ASP A 60 3.69 -16.40 14.05
CA ASP A 60 4.79 -16.55 13.08
C ASP A 60 4.59 -15.65 11.85
N ASP A 61 3.36 -15.48 11.36
CA ASP A 61 3.09 -14.64 10.19
C ASP A 61 3.32 -13.15 10.51
N GLU A 62 3.00 -12.70 11.73
CA GLU A 62 3.33 -11.34 12.18
C GLU A 62 4.84 -11.14 12.36
N ARG A 63 5.55 -12.15 12.90
CA ARG A 63 7.03 -12.12 12.98
C ARG A 63 7.67 -12.03 11.60
N MET A 64 7.13 -12.75 10.62
CA MET A 64 7.57 -12.69 9.23
C MET A 64 7.26 -11.34 8.57
N TRP A 65 6.13 -10.71 8.91
CA TRP A 65 5.76 -9.38 8.39
C TRP A 65 6.69 -8.26 8.88
N LEU A 66 7.29 -8.42 10.06
CA LEU A 66 8.24 -7.49 10.68
C LEU A 66 9.65 -7.62 10.07
N THR A 67 9.75 -7.41 8.75
CA THR A 67 11.00 -7.42 7.98
C THR A 67 11.85 -6.18 8.24
N ARG A 68 13.14 -6.22 7.87
CA ARG A 68 14.03 -5.04 7.92
C ARG A 68 13.42 -3.84 7.23
N GLU A 69 12.96 -4.01 5.99
CA GLU A 69 12.41 -2.94 5.17
C GLU A 69 11.06 -2.46 5.73
N CYS A 70 10.25 -3.34 6.34
CA CYS A 70 9.07 -2.92 7.09
C CYS A 70 9.43 -1.94 8.21
N LEU A 71 10.37 -2.29 9.09
CA LEU A 71 10.77 -1.40 10.19
C LEU A 71 11.29 -0.04 9.66
N ILE A 72 12.09 -0.05 8.59
CA ILE A 72 12.61 1.17 7.98
C ILE A 72 11.49 2.02 7.37
N ARG A 73 10.47 1.43 6.72
CA ARG A 73 9.31 2.19 6.22
C ARG A 73 8.61 2.95 7.33
N TYR A 74 8.41 2.33 8.48
CA TYR A 74 7.80 2.99 9.64
C TYR A 74 8.69 4.09 10.21
N LEU A 75 10.01 3.84 10.33
CA LEU A 75 10.97 4.87 10.73
C LEU A 75 10.94 6.07 9.79
N ARG A 76 10.96 5.88 8.47
CA ARG A 76 10.88 7.01 7.52
C ARG A 76 9.57 7.77 7.65
N ALA A 77 8.45 7.06 7.80
CA ALA A 77 7.12 7.66 7.89
C ALA A 77 6.88 8.48 9.16
N THR A 78 7.64 8.23 10.22
CA THR A 78 7.62 8.97 11.49
C THR A 78 8.79 9.94 11.60
N LYS A 79 9.53 10.19 10.50
CA LYS A 79 10.72 11.06 10.47
C LYS A 79 11.82 10.60 11.44
N TRP A 80 11.97 9.29 11.57
CA TRP A 80 12.93 8.59 12.43
C TRP A 80 12.67 8.83 13.93
N GLU A 81 11.43 9.04 14.34
CA GLU A 81 11.05 9.06 15.75
C GLU A 81 10.79 7.63 16.24
N GLU A 82 11.72 7.09 17.04
CA GLU A 82 11.80 5.68 17.43
C GLU A 82 10.53 5.16 18.11
N LYS A 83 10.07 5.85 19.18
CA LYS A 83 8.88 5.44 19.93
C LYS A 83 7.59 5.56 19.13
N GLU A 84 7.49 6.58 18.27
CA GLU A 84 6.35 6.74 17.38
C GLU A 84 6.32 5.62 16.32
N SER A 85 7.50 5.21 15.83
CA SER A 85 7.64 4.09 14.89
C SER A 85 7.21 2.77 15.53
N GLU A 86 7.67 2.50 16.75
CA GLU A 86 7.26 1.33 17.54
C GLU A 86 5.75 1.30 17.74
N LYS A 87 5.17 2.42 18.22
CA LYS A 87 3.74 2.55 18.44
C LYS A 87 2.95 2.28 17.15
N ARG A 88 3.33 2.92 16.04
CA ARG A 88 2.60 2.80 14.77
C ARG A 88 2.70 1.41 14.15
N LEU A 89 3.83 0.72 14.32
CA LEU A 89 3.98 -0.70 13.95
C LEU A 89 3.02 -1.57 14.74
N HIS A 90 3.01 -1.40 16.06
CA HIS A 90 2.13 -2.16 16.94
C HIS A 90 0.64 -1.89 16.62
N ASP A 91 0.26 -0.61 16.44
CA ASP A 91 -1.09 -0.21 16.04
C ASP A 91 -1.49 -0.83 14.70
N THR A 92 -0.55 -1.01 13.78
CA THR A 92 -0.84 -1.67 12.50
C THR A 92 -1.07 -3.15 12.67
N LEU A 93 -0.28 -3.87 13.47
CA LEU A 93 -0.56 -5.27 13.76
C LEU A 93 -1.90 -5.43 14.47
N ALA A 94 -2.23 -4.55 15.42
CA ALA A 94 -3.54 -4.52 16.06
C ALA A 94 -4.66 -4.30 15.04
N TRP A 95 -4.54 -3.29 14.17
CA TRP A 95 -5.49 -3.01 13.10
C TRP A 95 -5.66 -4.21 12.16
N ARG A 96 -4.57 -4.88 11.74
CA ARG A 96 -4.65 -6.06 10.87
C ARG A 96 -5.54 -7.14 11.47
N ARG A 97 -5.40 -7.40 12.78
CA ARG A 97 -6.27 -8.34 13.50
C ARG A 97 -7.71 -7.84 13.57
N GLU A 98 -7.93 -6.59 13.93
CA GLU A 98 -9.27 -5.99 14.03
C GLU A 98 -10.02 -6.04 12.70
N PHE A 99 -9.37 -5.59 11.63
CA PHE A 99 -9.86 -5.53 10.27
C PHE A 99 -10.02 -6.92 9.63
N GLY A 100 -9.25 -7.92 10.09
CA GLY A 100 -9.19 -9.23 9.45
C GLY A 100 -8.45 -9.18 8.11
N ALA A 101 -7.42 -8.34 8.00
CA ALA A 101 -6.68 -8.12 6.75
C ALA A 101 -6.09 -9.43 6.19
N ASP A 102 -5.63 -10.31 7.08
CA ASP A 102 -5.05 -11.62 6.75
C ASP A 102 -6.12 -12.69 6.45
N ASP A 103 -7.39 -12.44 6.82
CA ASP A 103 -8.52 -13.37 6.60
C ASP A 103 -9.24 -13.13 5.26
N LEU A 104 -8.92 -12.04 4.55
CA LEU A 104 -9.55 -11.70 3.28
C LEU A 104 -9.17 -12.69 2.17
N THR A 105 -10.17 -13.37 1.61
CA THR A 105 -9.96 -14.38 0.55
C THR A 105 -10.33 -13.87 -0.84
N ALA A 106 -9.68 -14.45 -1.86
CA ALA A 106 -10.01 -14.20 -3.27
C ALA A 106 -11.51 -14.42 -3.57
N ASN A 107 -12.12 -15.45 -2.98
CA ASN A 107 -13.53 -15.78 -3.21
C ASN A 107 -14.47 -14.75 -2.59
N TYR A 108 -14.18 -14.31 -1.37
CA TYR A 108 -15.01 -13.30 -0.68
C TYR A 108 -14.97 -11.95 -1.41
N ILE A 109 -13.79 -11.55 -1.90
CA ILE A 109 -13.57 -10.27 -2.58
C ILE A 109 -13.95 -10.28 -4.06
N SER A 110 -13.96 -11.46 -4.72
CA SER A 110 -14.22 -11.63 -6.15
C SER A 110 -15.37 -10.77 -6.72
N PRO A 111 -16.56 -10.69 -6.08
CA PRO A 111 -17.66 -9.87 -6.60
C PRO A 111 -17.32 -8.39 -6.77
N GLU A 112 -16.40 -7.85 -5.96
CA GLU A 112 -15.96 -6.47 -6.08
C GLU A 112 -15.13 -6.22 -7.33
N ASN A 113 -14.51 -7.24 -7.91
CA ASN A 113 -13.58 -7.09 -9.02
C ASN A 113 -14.03 -7.78 -10.32
N GLU A 114 -15.28 -8.24 -10.43
CA GLU A 114 -15.82 -8.86 -11.66
C GLU A 114 -15.65 -7.97 -12.90
N THR A 115 -15.59 -6.66 -12.71
CA THR A 115 -15.41 -5.70 -13.79
C THR A 115 -13.99 -5.18 -13.95
N GLY A 116 -13.02 -5.67 -13.18
CA GLY A 116 -11.63 -5.22 -13.27
C GLY A 116 -11.42 -3.77 -12.83
N LYS A 117 -12.21 -3.28 -11.88
CA LYS A 117 -12.09 -1.91 -11.36
C LYS A 117 -10.77 -1.66 -10.66
N GLN A 118 -10.13 -2.73 -10.17
CA GLN A 118 -8.72 -2.75 -9.80
C GLN A 118 -7.98 -3.90 -10.51
N THR A 119 -6.81 -3.63 -11.08
CA THR A 119 -5.99 -4.64 -11.78
C THR A 119 -4.51 -4.44 -11.46
N LEU A 120 -3.75 -5.52 -11.31
CA LEU A 120 -2.30 -5.54 -11.14
C LEU A 120 -1.69 -6.09 -12.43
N LEU A 121 -0.98 -5.25 -13.17
CA LEU A 121 -0.57 -5.60 -14.53
C LEU A 121 0.71 -4.89 -14.95
N GLY A 122 1.79 -5.64 -15.11
CA GLY A 122 3.06 -5.05 -15.52
C GLY A 122 3.71 -4.22 -14.41
N TYR A 123 4.83 -3.60 -14.77
CA TYR A 123 5.75 -2.93 -13.87
C TYR A 123 6.30 -1.66 -14.53
N ASP A 124 6.62 -0.65 -13.73
CA ASP A 124 7.28 0.56 -14.20
C ASP A 124 8.79 0.32 -14.48
N MET A 125 9.48 1.34 -15.03
CA MET A 125 10.91 1.28 -15.36
C MET A 125 11.82 1.05 -14.13
N GLU A 126 11.30 1.25 -12.92
CA GLU A 126 11.99 1.03 -11.64
C GLU A 126 11.54 -0.29 -10.96
N GLY A 127 10.79 -1.13 -11.68
CA GLY A 127 10.32 -2.43 -11.21
C GLY A 127 9.16 -2.36 -10.21
N ARG A 128 8.49 -1.21 -10.06
CA ARG A 128 7.29 -1.10 -9.21
C ARG A 128 6.11 -1.78 -9.89
N PRO A 129 5.38 -2.70 -9.23
CA PRO A 129 4.16 -3.25 -9.82
C PRO A 129 3.14 -2.14 -10.10
N CYS A 130 2.52 -2.19 -11.27
CA CYS A 130 1.49 -1.23 -11.67
C CYS A 130 0.11 -1.66 -11.14
N HIS A 131 -0.48 -0.83 -10.27
CA HIS A 131 -1.82 -1.00 -9.73
C HIS A 131 -2.80 -0.06 -10.42
N TYR A 132 -3.60 -0.61 -11.32
CA TYR A 132 -4.61 0.10 -12.09
C TYR A 132 -5.90 0.26 -11.31
N LEU A 133 -6.34 1.50 -11.14
CA LEU A 133 -7.62 1.91 -10.56
C LEU A 133 -8.47 2.58 -11.62
N SER A 134 -9.63 1.99 -11.90
CA SER A 134 -10.62 2.51 -12.85
C SER A 134 -11.96 2.72 -12.14
N PRO A 135 -12.18 3.85 -11.45
CA PRO A 135 -13.45 4.14 -10.76
C PRO A 135 -14.68 4.06 -11.69
N GLY A 136 -14.51 4.38 -12.98
CA GLY A 136 -15.54 4.23 -14.00
C GLY A 136 -16.04 2.80 -14.19
N ARG A 137 -15.31 1.78 -13.71
CA ARG A 137 -15.67 0.36 -13.79
C ARG A 137 -16.42 -0.14 -12.55
N GLN A 138 -16.84 0.75 -11.63
CA GLN A 138 -17.63 0.38 -10.45
C GLN A 138 -18.82 -0.53 -10.80
N ASN A 139 -19.01 -1.60 -10.02
CA ASN A 139 -19.98 -2.65 -10.28
C ASN A 139 -20.86 -3.01 -9.09
N THR A 140 -20.57 -2.48 -7.91
CA THR A 140 -21.22 -2.83 -6.65
C THR A 140 -21.82 -1.60 -5.97
N GLU A 141 -22.89 -1.82 -5.21
CA GLU A 141 -23.43 -0.83 -4.28
C GLU A 141 -22.39 -0.51 -3.19
N PRO A 142 -22.39 0.73 -2.63
CA PRO A 142 -21.50 1.11 -1.53
C PRO A 142 -21.62 0.14 -0.35
N SER A 143 -20.49 -0.43 0.08
CA SER A 143 -20.42 -1.34 1.22
C SER A 143 -19.00 -1.39 1.77
N HIS A 144 -18.84 -1.88 3.00
CA HIS A 144 -17.51 -2.04 3.61
C HIS A 144 -16.60 -2.98 2.80
N ARG A 145 -17.17 -3.92 2.04
CA ARG A 145 -16.43 -4.81 1.14
C ARG A 145 -15.64 -4.06 0.06
N GLN A 146 -16.02 -2.84 -0.27
CA GLN A 146 -15.23 -1.98 -1.18
C GLN A 146 -13.90 -1.54 -0.53
N VAL A 147 -13.90 -1.29 0.79
CA VAL A 147 -12.70 -0.97 1.58
C VAL A 147 -11.85 -2.23 1.74
N GLU A 148 -12.46 -3.36 2.06
CA GLU A 148 -11.79 -4.67 2.11
C GLU A 148 -11.17 -5.04 0.77
N HIS A 149 -11.83 -4.76 -0.35
CA HIS A 149 -11.28 -4.98 -1.69
C HIS A 149 -10.05 -4.10 -1.95
N LEU A 150 -10.06 -2.83 -1.55
CA LEU A 150 -8.87 -1.97 -1.64
C LEU A 150 -7.71 -2.56 -0.83
N VAL A 151 -7.94 -2.91 0.44
CA VAL A 151 -6.93 -3.51 1.30
C VAL A 151 -6.41 -4.81 0.72
N TYR A 152 -7.30 -5.69 0.26
CA TYR A 152 -6.94 -6.95 -0.40
C TYR A 152 -6.02 -6.69 -1.60
N MET A 153 -6.37 -5.76 -2.49
CA MET A 153 -5.56 -5.45 -3.67
C MET A 153 -4.21 -4.82 -3.31
N VAL A 154 -4.13 -4.02 -2.25
CA VAL A 154 -2.87 -3.48 -1.72
C VAL A 154 -1.98 -4.61 -1.17
N GLU A 155 -2.55 -5.60 -0.46
CA GLU A 155 -1.78 -6.77 -0.03
C GLU A 155 -1.32 -7.61 -1.24
N ARG A 156 -2.17 -7.77 -2.28
CA ARG A 156 -1.78 -8.48 -3.51
C ARG A 156 -0.68 -7.78 -4.30
N VAL A 157 -0.65 -6.43 -4.32
CA VAL A 157 0.44 -5.72 -5.01
C VAL A 157 1.77 -5.88 -4.26
N ILE A 158 1.75 -5.94 -2.93
CA ILE A 158 2.92 -6.27 -2.10
C ILE A 158 3.37 -7.72 -2.35
N ASP A 159 2.42 -8.65 -2.55
CA ASP A 159 2.71 -10.06 -2.89
C ASP A 159 3.50 -10.24 -4.18
N ILE A 160 3.40 -9.31 -5.14
CA ILE A 160 4.05 -9.43 -6.45
C ILE A 160 5.23 -8.46 -6.64
N MET A 161 5.62 -7.72 -5.60
CA MET A 161 6.83 -6.89 -5.64
C MET A 161 8.07 -7.75 -5.93
N PRO A 162 8.96 -7.32 -6.84
CA PRO A 162 10.26 -7.97 -7.03
C PRO A 162 11.20 -7.65 -5.86
N ALA A 163 12.25 -8.46 -5.68
CA ALA A 163 13.24 -8.22 -4.65
C ALA A 163 13.88 -6.83 -4.79
N GLY A 164 14.03 -6.12 -3.66
CA GLY A 164 14.56 -4.75 -3.63
C GLY A 164 13.55 -3.64 -3.92
N GLN A 165 12.31 -3.98 -4.27
CA GLN A 165 11.24 -3.00 -4.48
C GLN A 165 10.21 -3.05 -3.35
N GLU A 166 9.86 -1.88 -2.81
CA GLU A 166 8.88 -1.76 -1.71
C GLU A 166 7.69 -0.86 -2.04
N MET A 167 7.69 -0.23 -3.22
CA MET A 167 6.70 0.73 -3.68
C MET A 167 5.94 0.24 -4.92
N LEU A 168 4.72 0.74 -5.08
CA LEU A 168 3.87 0.53 -6.26
C LEU A 168 3.87 1.76 -7.18
N CYS A 169 3.50 1.53 -8.44
CA CYS A 169 3.12 2.55 -9.40
C CYS A 169 1.59 2.55 -9.52
N LEU A 170 0.93 3.61 -9.06
CA LEU A 170 -0.52 3.73 -9.07
C LEU A 170 -0.99 4.30 -10.41
N MET A 171 -1.83 3.57 -11.13
CA MET A 171 -2.34 3.97 -12.44
C MET A 171 -3.82 4.32 -12.29
N ILE A 172 -4.20 5.60 -12.38
CA ILE A 172 -5.61 6.02 -12.17
C ILE A 172 -6.20 6.52 -13.49
N ASN A 173 -7.33 5.94 -13.88
CA ASN A 173 -8.10 6.38 -15.03
C ASN A 173 -9.49 6.87 -14.57
N PHE A 174 -9.68 8.19 -14.55
CA PHE A 174 -10.94 8.80 -14.12
C PHE A 174 -12.03 8.86 -15.21
N LYS A 175 -11.83 8.17 -16.34
CA LYS A 175 -12.86 8.07 -17.38
C LYS A 175 -14.17 7.55 -16.77
N GLN A 176 -15.20 8.38 -16.82
CA GLN A 176 -16.49 8.05 -16.24
C GLN A 176 -17.24 7.07 -17.13
N SER A 177 -17.98 6.14 -16.50
CA SER A 177 -18.98 5.35 -17.20
C SER A 177 -20.28 6.14 -17.31
N LYS A 178 -20.93 6.02 -18.47
CA LYS A 178 -22.24 6.63 -18.73
C LYS A 178 -23.40 5.84 -18.09
N THR A 179 -23.16 4.59 -17.69
CA THR A 179 -24.22 3.66 -17.27
C THR A 179 -24.04 3.16 -15.84
N ARG A 180 -22.84 3.29 -15.26
CA ARG A 180 -22.55 2.81 -13.90
C ARG A 180 -22.77 3.91 -12.87
N LYS A 181 -23.31 3.52 -11.72
CA LYS A 181 -23.53 4.39 -10.55
C LYS A 181 -22.35 4.26 -9.57
N TYR A 182 -22.28 5.17 -8.59
CA TYR A 182 -21.31 5.14 -7.48
C TYR A 182 -19.84 5.09 -7.92
N THR A 183 -19.53 5.68 -9.08
CA THR A 183 -18.17 5.76 -9.64
C THR A 183 -17.27 6.74 -8.87
N HIS A 184 -17.79 7.34 -7.79
CA HIS A 184 -17.08 8.15 -6.83
C HIS A 184 -17.40 7.60 -5.42
N PRO A 185 -16.40 7.43 -4.55
CA PRO A 185 -16.65 6.99 -3.18
C PRO A 185 -17.43 8.05 -2.40
N SER A 186 -18.20 7.63 -1.39
CA SER A 186 -18.73 8.56 -0.40
C SER A 186 -17.57 9.21 0.37
N LEU A 187 -17.81 10.39 0.97
CA LEU A 187 -16.80 11.08 1.76
C LEU A 187 -16.32 10.25 2.96
N SER A 188 -17.23 9.51 3.61
CA SER A 188 -16.87 8.62 4.73
C SER A 188 -15.94 7.50 4.28
N MET A 189 -16.27 6.81 3.18
CA MET A 189 -15.45 5.74 2.64
C MET A 189 -14.10 6.25 2.13
N ALA A 190 -14.06 7.43 1.50
CA ALA A 190 -12.81 8.05 1.09
C ALA A 190 -11.91 8.38 2.29
N ARG A 191 -12.48 8.93 3.39
CA ARG A 191 -11.74 9.21 4.63
C ARG A 191 -11.22 7.93 5.28
N GLU A 192 -12.03 6.87 5.32
CA GLU A 192 -11.64 5.57 5.87
C GLU A 192 -10.48 4.95 5.08
N CYS A 193 -10.60 4.85 3.75
CA CYS A 193 -9.52 4.36 2.89
C CYS A 193 -8.25 5.20 3.04
N LEU A 194 -8.38 6.53 3.10
CA LEU A 194 -7.24 7.42 3.27
C LEU A 194 -6.56 7.20 4.62
N ASN A 195 -7.33 7.04 5.70
CA ASN A 195 -6.79 6.74 7.02
C ASN A 195 -6.04 5.40 7.03
N ILE A 196 -6.61 4.35 6.44
CA ILE A 196 -5.95 3.04 6.31
C ILE A 196 -4.63 3.15 5.56
N LEU A 197 -4.65 3.78 4.37
CA LEU A 197 -3.46 3.92 3.54
C LEU A 197 -2.37 4.75 4.22
N GLN A 198 -2.74 5.85 4.88
CA GLN A 198 -1.78 6.67 5.60
C GLN A 198 -1.21 5.93 6.81
N MET A 199 -2.05 5.33 7.65
CA MET A 199 -1.59 4.77 8.93
C MET A 199 -0.85 3.44 8.77
N HIS A 200 -1.36 2.54 7.92
CA HIS A 200 -0.97 1.13 7.88
C HIS A 200 -0.18 0.71 6.64
N TYR A 201 -0.14 1.57 5.61
CA TYR A 201 0.65 1.36 4.39
C TYR A 201 1.65 2.50 4.14
N PRO A 202 2.48 2.87 5.13
CA PRO A 202 3.44 3.94 4.98
C PRO A 202 4.44 3.64 3.86
N GLU A 203 4.88 4.69 3.16
CA GLU A 203 5.98 4.63 2.19
C GLU A 203 5.76 3.66 1.01
N ARG A 204 4.50 3.30 0.70
CA ARG A 204 4.17 2.37 -0.41
C ARG A 204 3.98 3.05 -1.78
N LEU A 205 3.67 4.34 -1.83
CA LEU A 205 3.47 5.06 -3.09
C LEU A 205 4.80 5.52 -3.68
N GLY A 206 5.21 4.94 -4.80
CA GLY A 206 6.40 5.37 -5.54
C GLY A 206 6.07 6.38 -6.63
N ARG A 207 4.97 6.18 -7.35
CA ARG A 207 4.50 7.05 -8.43
C ARG A 207 2.98 6.93 -8.59
N ALA A 208 2.31 7.99 -9.02
CA ALA A 208 0.93 7.94 -9.49
C ALA A 208 0.80 8.56 -10.88
N LEU A 209 0.38 7.77 -11.86
CA LEU A 209 0.10 8.19 -13.23
C LEU A 209 -1.40 8.29 -13.42
N ILE A 210 -1.90 9.50 -13.72
CA ILE A 210 -3.31 9.82 -13.66
C ILE A 210 -3.78 10.37 -15.01
N VAL A 211 -4.80 9.75 -15.60
CA VAL A 211 -5.40 10.13 -16.88
C VAL A 211 -6.90 10.36 -16.80
N ASN A 212 -7.42 11.08 -17.79
CA ASN A 212 -8.85 11.41 -17.92
C ASN A 212 -9.42 12.14 -16.71
N VAL A 213 -8.58 12.97 -16.07
CA VAL A 213 -8.95 13.75 -14.89
C VAL A 213 -10.07 14.74 -15.24
N PRO A 214 -11.21 14.73 -14.51
CA PRO A 214 -12.27 15.71 -14.70
C PRO A 214 -11.72 17.13 -14.47
N TRP A 215 -12.15 18.09 -15.30
CA TRP A 215 -11.66 19.47 -15.23
C TRP A 215 -11.80 20.10 -13.83
N VAL A 216 -12.85 19.72 -13.08
CA VAL A 216 -13.08 20.16 -11.69
C VAL A 216 -11.99 19.67 -10.73
N VAL A 217 -11.48 18.44 -10.91
CA VAL A 217 -10.37 17.90 -10.10
C VAL A 217 -9.08 18.67 -10.39
N TRP A 218 -8.89 19.13 -11.62
CA TRP A 218 -7.78 20.01 -11.99
C TRP A 218 -7.85 21.38 -11.29
N GLY A 219 -9.04 21.97 -11.19
CA GLY A 219 -9.27 23.22 -10.45
C GLY A 219 -8.96 23.06 -8.96
N PHE A 220 -9.51 22.02 -8.34
CA PHE A 220 -9.24 21.69 -6.93
C PHE A 220 -7.75 21.42 -6.67
N PHE A 221 -7.11 20.58 -7.49
CA PHE A 221 -5.70 20.24 -7.31
C PHE A 221 -4.81 21.48 -7.42
N LYS A 222 -5.05 22.38 -8.38
CA LYS A 222 -4.30 23.65 -8.50
C LYS A 222 -4.40 24.51 -7.24
N LEU A 223 -5.57 24.55 -6.60
CA LEU A 223 -5.80 25.32 -5.38
C LEU A 223 -5.01 24.74 -4.19
N ILE A 224 -4.99 23.42 -4.03
CA ILE A 224 -4.34 22.76 -2.89
C ILE A 224 -2.84 22.47 -3.11
N THR A 225 -2.36 22.52 -4.36
CA THR A 225 -0.98 22.18 -4.73
C THR A 225 0.08 22.88 -3.88
N PRO A 226 -0.02 24.20 -3.55
CA PRO A 226 0.96 24.88 -2.70
C PRO A 226 1.14 24.25 -1.32
N PHE A 227 0.12 23.56 -0.81
CA PHE A 227 0.10 22.93 0.51
C PHE A 227 0.49 21.44 0.48
N ILE A 228 0.65 20.85 -0.72
CA ILE A 228 1.12 19.47 -0.88
C ILE A 228 2.65 19.45 -0.74
N ASP A 229 3.15 18.58 0.14
CA ASP A 229 4.59 18.34 0.31
C ASP A 229 5.28 18.06 -1.04
N PRO A 230 6.45 18.65 -1.32
CA PRO A 230 7.15 18.49 -2.60
C PRO A 230 7.37 17.03 -3.03
N ARG A 231 7.69 16.12 -2.09
CA ARG A 231 7.88 14.70 -2.39
C ARG A 231 6.60 14.04 -2.85
N THR A 232 5.46 14.45 -2.30
CA THR A 232 4.14 13.96 -2.75
C THR A 232 3.83 14.49 -4.13
N ARG A 233 4.11 15.78 -4.39
CA ARG A 233 3.88 16.41 -5.70
C ARG A 233 4.70 15.78 -6.82
N GLU A 234 5.97 15.45 -6.56
CA GLU A 234 6.87 14.83 -7.53
C GLU A 234 6.38 13.46 -8.02
N LYS A 235 5.66 12.73 -7.16
CA LYS A 235 5.11 11.40 -7.47
C LYS A 235 3.89 11.44 -8.38
N LEU A 236 3.14 12.54 -8.39
CA LEU A 236 1.90 12.66 -9.17
C LEU A 236 2.21 13.18 -10.59
N LYS A 237 1.78 12.43 -11.61
CA LYS A 237 1.91 12.77 -13.03
C LYS A 237 0.53 12.78 -13.67
N PHE A 238 0.12 13.93 -14.19
CA PHE A 238 -1.23 14.15 -14.69
C PHE A 238 -1.23 14.32 -16.20
N ASN A 239 -1.90 13.42 -16.92
CA ASN A 239 -2.00 13.41 -18.38
C ASN A 239 -0.64 13.52 -19.10
N GLU A 240 0.44 13.05 -18.47
CA GLU A 240 1.76 12.94 -19.08
C GLU A 240 1.88 11.63 -19.88
N ASP A 241 2.83 11.57 -20.81
CA ASP A 241 3.14 10.35 -21.54
C ASP A 241 3.69 9.29 -20.57
N MET A 242 2.86 8.31 -20.22
CA MET A 242 3.21 7.21 -19.33
C MET A 242 4.35 6.32 -19.85
N THR A 243 4.70 6.34 -21.16
CA THR A 243 5.82 5.55 -21.70
C THR A 243 7.19 6.03 -21.20
N GLN A 244 7.24 7.25 -20.64
CA GLN A 244 8.42 7.77 -19.93
C GLN A 244 8.68 7.03 -18.61
N PHE A 245 7.66 6.37 -18.07
CA PHE A 245 7.70 5.75 -16.74
C PHE A 245 7.43 4.24 -16.77
N VAL A 246 6.66 3.75 -17.75
CA VAL A 246 6.28 2.34 -17.88
C VAL A 246 6.72 1.84 -19.27
N PRO A 247 7.45 0.71 -19.36
CA PRO A 247 7.78 0.09 -20.64
C PRO A 247 6.51 -0.12 -21.48
N ALA A 248 6.56 0.22 -22.76
CA ALA A 248 5.37 0.17 -23.61
C ALA A 248 4.76 -1.25 -23.64
N GLU A 249 5.59 -2.30 -23.67
CA GLU A 249 5.17 -3.71 -23.60
C GLU A 249 4.48 -4.13 -22.30
N GLN A 250 4.59 -3.33 -21.23
CA GLN A 250 3.92 -3.56 -19.95
C GLN A 250 2.85 -2.49 -19.63
N LEU A 251 2.64 -1.55 -20.56
CA LEU A 251 1.66 -0.47 -20.42
C LEU A 251 0.38 -0.82 -21.16
N TRP A 252 -0.72 -0.93 -20.41
CA TRP A 252 -2.03 -1.27 -20.94
C TRP A 252 -2.56 -0.17 -21.88
N THR A 253 -2.95 -0.58 -23.08
CA THR A 253 -3.47 0.28 -24.14
C THR A 253 -4.74 1.06 -23.75
N GLU A 254 -5.57 0.56 -22.81
CA GLU A 254 -6.76 1.27 -22.32
C GLU A 254 -6.39 2.54 -21.53
N TYR A 255 -5.23 2.56 -20.88
CA TYR A 255 -4.76 3.70 -20.11
C TYR A 255 -3.96 4.69 -20.95
N GLN A 256 -3.21 4.19 -21.93
CA GLN A 256 -2.50 5.04 -22.87
C GLN A 256 -2.28 4.36 -24.22
N ALA A 257 -2.66 5.04 -25.30
CA ALA A 257 -2.64 4.51 -26.66
C ALA A 257 -1.22 4.12 -27.16
N GLN A 258 -0.18 4.77 -26.64
CA GLN A 258 1.22 4.45 -26.93
C GLN A 258 1.72 3.18 -26.23
N GLY A 259 0.94 2.63 -25.29
CA GLY A 259 1.17 1.29 -24.75
C GLY A 259 1.08 0.21 -25.82
N LYS A 260 1.69 -0.94 -25.57
CA LYS A 260 1.71 -2.11 -26.45
C LYS A 260 1.13 -3.35 -25.79
N LEU A 261 0.73 -3.27 -24.53
CA LEU A 261 0.07 -4.37 -23.83
C LEU A 261 -1.42 -4.35 -24.15
N ASP A 262 -1.81 -5.22 -25.09
CA ASP A 262 -3.20 -5.56 -25.37
C ASP A 262 -3.70 -6.50 -24.28
N PHE A 263 -4.37 -5.94 -23.27
CA PHE A 263 -4.93 -6.69 -22.15
C PHE A 263 -6.46 -6.58 -22.15
N ASP A 264 -7.11 -7.74 -22.04
CA ASP A 264 -8.55 -7.86 -21.92
C ASP A 264 -8.88 -8.51 -20.57
N TYR A 265 -9.65 -7.80 -19.76
CA TYR A 265 -10.00 -8.28 -18.43
C TYR A 265 -11.13 -9.30 -18.52
N ASP A 266 -10.77 -10.57 -18.37
CA ASP A 266 -11.70 -11.67 -18.16
C ASP A 266 -11.60 -12.14 -16.71
N HIS A 267 -12.64 -11.89 -15.90
CA HIS A 267 -12.58 -12.20 -14.46
C HIS A 267 -12.32 -13.69 -14.21
N SER A 268 -12.85 -14.58 -15.06
CA SER A 268 -12.73 -16.03 -14.90
C SER A 268 -11.32 -16.54 -15.15
N GLU A 269 -10.51 -15.79 -15.90
CA GLU A 269 -9.11 -16.10 -16.18
C GLU A 269 -8.15 -15.29 -15.29
N TYR A 270 -8.37 -13.98 -15.20
CA TYR A 270 -7.50 -13.06 -14.48
C TYR A 270 -7.47 -13.33 -12.98
N TRP A 271 -8.63 -13.48 -12.34
CA TRP A 271 -8.73 -13.52 -10.88
C TRP A 271 -8.08 -14.77 -10.27
N PRO A 272 -8.32 -15.99 -10.80
CA PRO A 272 -7.59 -17.17 -10.35
C PRO A 272 -6.09 -17.09 -10.64
N ALA A 273 -5.69 -16.50 -11.77
CA ALA A 273 -4.27 -16.34 -12.11
C ALA A 273 -3.55 -15.38 -11.15
N LEU A 274 -4.18 -14.27 -10.77
CA LEU A 274 -3.66 -13.37 -9.74
C LEU A 274 -3.54 -14.07 -8.39
N SER A 275 -4.59 -14.77 -7.95
CA SER A 275 -4.55 -15.50 -6.67
C SER A 275 -3.40 -16.49 -6.65
N LYS A 276 -3.26 -17.30 -7.71
CA LYS A 276 -2.18 -18.30 -7.85
C LYS A 276 -0.80 -17.65 -7.77
N LEU A 277 -0.58 -16.55 -8.51
CA LEU A 277 0.69 -15.84 -8.50
C LEU A 277 1.03 -15.33 -7.08
N CYS A 278 0.07 -14.70 -6.40
CA CYS A 278 0.28 -14.20 -5.04
C CYS A 278 0.52 -15.35 -4.04
N ASP A 279 -0.21 -16.45 -4.15
CA ASP A 279 -0.05 -17.63 -3.28
C ASP A 279 1.33 -18.26 -3.45
N GLU A 280 1.81 -18.40 -4.68
CA GLU A 280 3.16 -18.88 -5.00
C GLU A 280 4.23 -17.97 -4.38
N LYS A 281 4.09 -16.65 -4.54
CA LYS A 281 5.04 -15.69 -3.95
C LYS A 281 5.03 -15.73 -2.43
N ARG A 282 3.87 -15.74 -1.77
CA ARG A 282 3.80 -15.85 -0.30
C ARG A 282 4.40 -17.15 0.21
N ARG A 283 4.14 -18.27 -0.46
CA ARG A 283 4.72 -19.58 -0.12
C ARG A 283 6.24 -19.56 -0.21
N GLU A 284 6.81 -19.10 -1.32
CA GLU A 284 8.26 -18.99 -1.51
C GLU A 284 8.92 -18.13 -0.42
N ARG A 285 8.30 -17.01 -0.07
CA ARG A 285 8.80 -16.11 0.98
C ARG A 285 8.78 -16.80 2.34
N LYS A 286 7.71 -17.53 2.66
CA LYS A 286 7.58 -18.27 3.92
C LYS A 286 8.60 -19.40 4.00
N GLU A 287 8.82 -20.13 2.91
CA GLU A 287 9.86 -21.16 2.81
C GLU A 287 11.25 -20.57 3.07
N ARG A 288 11.59 -19.43 2.46
CA ARG A 288 12.88 -18.74 2.72
C ARG A 288 12.98 -18.22 4.15
N TRP A 289 11.91 -17.66 4.72
CA TRP A 289 11.92 -17.19 6.11
C TRP A 289 12.14 -18.34 7.10
N ILE A 290 11.51 -19.49 6.86
CA ILE A 290 11.73 -20.70 7.66
C ILE A 290 13.17 -21.19 7.51
N ALA A 291 13.69 -21.26 6.28
CA ALA A 291 15.08 -21.65 6.02
C ALA A 291 16.10 -20.67 6.64
N GLY A 292 15.75 -19.39 6.72
CA GLY A 292 16.52 -18.33 7.38
C GLY A 292 16.43 -18.32 8.92
N GLY A 293 15.69 -19.27 9.51
CA GLY A 293 15.61 -19.43 10.97
C GLY A 293 14.48 -18.65 11.64
N LYS A 294 13.46 -18.24 10.89
CA LYS A 294 12.26 -17.55 11.41
C LYS A 294 12.56 -16.23 12.15
N LEU A 295 13.53 -15.47 11.67
CA LEU A 295 14.00 -14.26 12.35
C LEU A 295 13.11 -13.06 12.04
N VAL A 296 12.77 -12.31 13.09
CA VAL A 296 12.25 -10.93 12.96
C VAL A 296 13.37 -10.03 12.42
N GLY A 297 13.02 -9.16 11.48
CA GLY A 297 13.95 -8.26 10.81
C GLY A 297 14.65 -8.84 9.60
N GLU A 298 14.27 -10.04 9.12
CA GLU A 298 14.82 -10.60 7.87
C GLU A 298 14.58 -9.65 6.68
N SER A 299 15.49 -9.63 5.71
CA SER A 299 15.39 -8.72 4.56
C SER A 299 14.40 -9.21 3.50
N GLU A 300 13.52 -8.32 3.04
CA GLU A 300 12.63 -8.51 1.89
C GLU A 300 13.43 -8.88 0.63
N ILE A 301 14.67 -8.39 0.46
CA ILE A 301 15.53 -8.76 -0.67
C ILE A 301 15.78 -10.27 -0.68
N TYR A 302 16.22 -10.83 0.45
CA TYR A 302 16.44 -12.26 0.60
C TYR A 302 15.14 -13.05 0.47
N LEU A 303 14.10 -12.63 1.20
CA LEU A 303 12.82 -13.34 1.21
C LEU A 303 12.17 -13.39 -0.18
N TRP A 304 12.37 -12.35 -1.01
CA TRP A 304 11.79 -12.28 -2.36
C TRP A 304 12.68 -12.97 -3.41
N GLY A 305 13.80 -13.56 -2.99
CA GLY A 305 14.71 -14.31 -3.86
C GLY A 305 15.71 -13.45 -4.64
N GLY A 306 16.00 -12.24 -4.16
CA GLY A 306 17.05 -11.40 -4.72
C GLY A 306 18.46 -11.81 -4.30
N GLU A 307 19.45 -11.09 -4.82
CA GLU A 307 20.86 -11.28 -4.46
C GLU A 307 21.11 -10.76 -3.03
N GLY A 308 20.92 -11.64 -2.06
CA GLY A 308 21.13 -11.36 -0.63
C GLY A 308 21.18 -12.66 0.16
N SER A 309 21.83 -12.63 1.31
CA SER A 309 21.85 -13.77 2.25
C SER A 309 20.90 -13.49 3.42
N SER A 310 20.37 -14.56 4.03
CA SER A 310 19.64 -14.45 5.30
C SER A 310 20.53 -13.80 6.35
N ILE A 311 19.94 -13.03 7.27
CA ILE A 311 20.64 -12.47 8.42
C ILE A 311 21.32 -13.56 9.27
N SER A 312 20.75 -14.77 9.32
CA SER A 312 21.36 -15.88 10.05
C SER A 312 22.75 -16.25 9.51
N ALA A 313 22.98 -16.08 8.21
CA ALA A 313 24.27 -16.35 7.57
C ALA A 313 25.34 -15.29 7.89
N SER A 314 24.94 -14.03 8.15
CA SER A 314 25.89 -12.96 8.53
C SER A 314 26.25 -13.00 10.01
N THR A 315 25.37 -13.53 10.87
CA THR A 315 25.61 -13.69 12.32
C THR A 315 26.41 -14.94 12.70
N GLY A 316 26.95 -15.68 11.73
CA GLY A 316 27.74 -16.88 11.96
C GLY A 316 29.14 -16.64 12.54
N HIS A 317 29.22 -16.15 13.78
CA HIS A 317 30.28 -16.41 14.78
C HIS A 317 29.75 -16.10 16.20
N ALA A 318 29.93 -17.08 17.10
CA ALA A 318 29.72 -17.03 18.57
C ALA A 318 28.28 -17.10 19.11
N VAL A 319 27.71 -18.32 19.15
CA VAL A 319 26.76 -18.67 20.22
C VAL A 319 27.58 -19.21 21.40
N ALA A 320 28.00 -18.31 22.30
CA ALA A 320 28.40 -18.66 23.65
C ALA A 320 27.43 -17.96 24.60
N ALA A 321 26.66 -18.77 25.33
CA ALA A 321 25.82 -18.34 26.44
C ALA A 321 26.67 -17.62 27.50
N VAL A 322 26.10 -16.62 28.19
CA VAL A 322 26.21 -16.41 29.65
C VAL A 322 25.34 -15.22 30.11
N SER A 323 24.69 -15.50 31.24
CA SER A 323 23.91 -14.78 32.25
C SER A 323 23.96 -13.26 32.46
N GLU A 324 22.78 -12.75 32.85
CA GLU A 324 22.43 -11.82 33.96
C GLU A 324 23.27 -10.57 34.27
N GLY A 325 22.56 -9.44 34.36
CA GLY A 325 22.96 -8.26 35.11
C GLY A 325 22.23 -6.98 34.70
N SER A 326 20.98 -6.78 35.13
CA SER A 326 20.26 -5.52 34.94
C SER A 326 20.33 -4.64 36.19
N GLU A 327 20.92 -3.45 36.07
CA GLU A 327 20.72 -2.35 37.02
C GLU A 327 19.72 -1.34 36.44
N LYS A 328 18.74 -0.98 37.27
CA LYS A 328 17.65 -0.03 36.96
C LYS A 328 18.15 1.41 37.10
N ALA A 329 17.73 2.28 36.19
CA ALA A 329 17.68 3.72 36.43
C ALA A 329 16.27 4.24 36.08
N GLU A 330 15.57 4.71 37.11
CA GLU A 330 14.30 5.45 37.02
C GLU A 330 14.55 6.88 36.54
N ILE A 331 13.72 7.37 35.60
CA ILE A 331 13.57 8.80 35.32
C ILE A 331 12.07 9.12 35.27
N ALA A 332 11.69 10.14 36.03
CA ALA A 332 10.33 10.64 36.24
C ALA A 332 9.74 11.31 34.98
N PRO A 333 8.39 11.39 34.85
CA PRO A 333 7.73 11.85 33.63
C PRO A 333 7.64 13.38 33.55
N GLU A 334 7.99 13.94 32.39
CA GLU A 334 7.73 15.34 32.05
C GLU A 334 6.55 15.41 31.05
N GLN A 335 5.54 16.19 31.42
CA GLN A 335 4.30 16.39 30.68
C GLN A 335 4.50 17.35 29.51
N LEU A 336 4.18 16.91 28.28
CA LEU A 336 4.06 17.79 27.11
C LEU A 336 2.59 17.92 26.69
N LYS A 337 2.16 19.18 26.62
CA LYS A 337 0.82 19.63 26.24
C LYS A 337 0.60 19.42 24.73
N MET A 338 -0.54 18.83 24.37
CA MET A 338 -1.04 18.85 22.99
C MET A 338 -1.78 20.16 22.73
N GLU A 339 -1.37 20.89 21.69
CA GLU A 339 -2.18 21.95 21.08
C GLU A 339 -2.56 21.58 19.64
N ASN A 340 -3.85 21.30 19.49
CA ASN A 340 -4.76 21.40 18.35
C ASN A 340 -4.21 21.55 16.92
N LEU A 341 -4.61 20.62 16.05
CA LEU A 341 -4.94 20.89 14.65
C LEU A 341 -6.44 20.64 14.43
N LYS A 342 -7.22 21.73 14.40
CA LYS A 342 -8.56 21.76 13.83
C LYS A 342 -8.40 22.00 12.34
N ILE A 343 -8.81 21.04 11.51
CA ILE A 343 -9.03 21.28 10.08
C ILE A 343 -10.45 21.82 9.95
N GLU A 344 -10.57 23.05 9.46
CA GLU A 344 -11.85 23.72 9.23
C GLU A 344 -12.62 23.02 8.10
N GLU A 345 -13.72 22.36 8.47
CA GLU A 345 -14.80 22.02 7.55
C GLU A 345 -15.50 23.32 7.13
N LYS A 346 -15.14 23.89 5.97
CA LYS A 346 -16.01 24.88 5.31
C LYS A 346 -15.88 25.06 3.79
N GLU A 347 -14.98 24.35 3.10
CA GLU A 347 -14.82 24.54 1.63
C GLU A 347 -15.31 23.37 0.77
N VAL A 348 -15.84 22.30 1.37
CA VAL A 348 -16.40 21.16 0.60
C VAL A 348 -17.91 21.30 0.35
N GLU A 349 -18.60 22.18 1.09
CA GLU A 349 -20.04 22.44 0.92
C GLU A 349 -20.36 23.46 -0.19
N ALA A 350 -19.45 24.40 -0.47
CA ALA A 350 -19.65 25.44 -1.50
C ALA A 350 -19.75 24.85 -2.93
N ALA A 351 -19.16 23.67 -3.18
CA ALA A 351 -19.24 23.02 -4.49
C ALA A 351 -20.55 22.25 -4.73
N LYS A 352 -21.44 22.16 -3.74
CA LYS A 352 -22.74 21.48 -3.86
C LYS A 352 -23.90 22.42 -4.18
N GLU A 353 -23.81 23.72 -3.88
CA GLU A 353 -24.91 24.66 -4.09
C GLU A 353 -24.92 25.31 -5.48
N GLU A 354 -23.81 25.32 -6.22
CA GLU A 354 -23.73 26.02 -7.52
C GLU A 354 -24.22 25.20 -8.73
N ASN A 355 -24.77 23.99 -8.52
CA ASN A 355 -25.21 23.12 -9.61
C ASN A 355 -26.64 22.57 -9.48
N ALA A 356 -27.55 23.38 -8.90
CA ALA A 356 -28.97 23.21 -9.14
C ALA A 356 -29.32 23.76 -10.54
N LEU A 357 -29.39 22.88 -11.53
CA LEU A 357 -30.00 23.19 -12.84
C LEU A 357 -31.46 23.66 -12.61
N PRO A 358 -31.89 24.81 -13.16
CA PRO A 358 -33.31 25.16 -13.13
C PRO A 358 -34.09 24.22 -14.07
N ALA A 359 -35.19 23.70 -13.52
CA ALA A 359 -36.17 22.88 -14.22
C ALA A 359 -36.82 23.62 -15.40
N GLU A 360 -37.31 22.82 -16.35
CA GLU A 360 -37.75 23.17 -17.70
C GLU A 360 -38.79 24.29 -17.84
N VAL A 361 -38.68 24.90 -19.02
CA VAL A 361 -39.60 25.76 -19.77
C VAL A 361 -41.07 25.35 -19.63
N LYS A 362 -41.94 26.30 -19.29
CA LYS A 362 -43.36 26.29 -19.67
C LYS A 362 -43.61 27.30 -20.79
N VAL A 363 -43.97 26.77 -21.95
CA VAL A 363 -44.56 27.48 -23.09
C VAL A 363 -45.99 27.88 -22.72
N ALA A 364 -46.39 29.12 -22.97
CA ALA A 364 -47.78 29.49 -23.24
C ALA A 364 -47.88 30.84 -23.96
N ALA A 365 -48.47 30.77 -25.16
CA ALA A 365 -49.10 31.79 -26.00
C ALA A 365 -48.27 32.97 -26.52
#